data_AF-A0A832WEQ9-F1
#
_entry.id   AF-A0A832WEQ9-F1
#
_cell.length_a   1.000
_cell.length_b   1.000
_cell.length_c   1.000
_cell.angle_alpha   90.00
_cell.angle_beta   90.00
_cell.angle_gamma   90.00
#
_symmetry.space_group_name_H-M   'P 1'
#
loop_
_entity.id
_entity.type
_entity.pdbx_description
1 polymer ?
#
loop_
_entity_poly.entity_id
_entity_poly.type
_entity_poly.pdbx_seq_one_letter_code
_entity_poly.pdbx_strand_id
1 'polypeptide(L)' 'WNSLNAVKNKQIFAVDANSFFSKPSIRTVEGLEILAKIIQPDRFKELVVSEGSFYHIS' A
#
# COMPACT_ATOMS: atom_id res chain seq x y z
N TRP A 1 0.75 -12.65 -15.71
CA TRP A 1 0.08 -12.07 -14.53
C TRP A 1 -1.31 -12.67 -14.27
N ASN A 2 -2.11 -13.00 -15.29
CA ASN A 2 -3.50 -13.49 -15.14
C ASN A 2 -3.71 -14.72 -14.23
N SER A 3 -2.69 -15.53 -13.97
CA SER A 3 -2.78 -16.68 -13.07
C SER A 3 -2.69 -16.32 -11.59
N LEU A 4 -2.18 -15.14 -11.24
CA LEU A 4 -1.92 -14.72 -9.87
C LEU A 4 -3.22 -14.38 -9.13
N ASN A 5 -3.28 -14.75 -7.85
CA ASN A 5 -4.43 -14.45 -7.00
C ASN A 5 -4.70 -12.94 -6.90
N ALA A 6 -3.66 -12.11 -6.83
CA ALA A 6 -3.81 -10.65 -6.78
C ALA A 6 -4.55 -10.10 -8.03
N VAL A 7 -4.26 -10.65 -9.21
CA VAL A 7 -4.92 -10.24 -10.47
C VAL A 7 -6.35 -10.77 -10.53
N LYS A 8 -6.55 -12.06 -10.19
CA LYS A 8 -7.88 -12.69 -10.18
C LYS A 8 -8.84 -12.04 -9.19
N ASN A 9 -8.32 -11.65 -8.03
CA ASN A 9 -9.10 -11.11 -6.92
C ASN A 9 -9.13 -9.59 -6.90
N LYS A 10 -8.61 -8.91 -7.94
CA LYS A 10 -8.71 -7.46 -8.02
C LYS A 10 -8.04 -6.76 -6.83
N GLN A 11 -6.83 -7.21 -6.50
CA GLN A 11 -6.00 -6.73 -5.39
C GLN A 11 -4.64 -6.23 -5.90
N ILE A 12 -4.66 -5.34 -6.91
CA ILE A 12 -3.45 -4.70 -7.43
C ILE A 12 -3.38 -3.26 -6.95
N PHE A 13 -2.27 -2.90 -6.32
CA PHE A 13 -2.05 -1.56 -5.77
C PHE A 13 -0.74 -0.97 -6.31
N ALA A 14 -0.77 0.29 -6.69
CA ALA A 14 0.44 1.10 -6.88
C ALA A 14 0.77 1.83 -5.59
N VAL A 15 2.06 2.00 -5.32
CA VAL A 15 2.58 2.76 -4.18
C VAL A 15 3.65 3.73 -4.65
N ASP A 16 3.82 4.85 -3.95
CA ASP A 16 4.98 5.72 -4.16
C ASP A 16 6.23 5.11 -3.51
N ALA A 17 6.95 4.32 -4.30
CA ALA A 17 8.15 3.64 -3.85
C ALA A 17 9.26 4.62 -3.41
N ASN A 18 9.45 5.72 -4.14
CA ASN A 18 10.56 6.64 -3.88
C ASN A 18 10.41 7.37 -2.56
N SER A 19 9.17 7.72 -2.21
CA SER A 19 8.87 8.38 -0.94
C SER A 19 8.94 7.41 0.24
N PHE A 20 8.40 6.20 0.12
CA PHE A 20 8.12 5.37 1.31
C PHE A 20 8.90 4.04 1.41
N PHE A 21 9.43 3.49 0.30
CA PHE A 21 9.95 2.11 0.28
C PHE A 21 11.39 1.95 -0.22
N SER A 22 11.87 2.85 -1.10
CA SER A 22 13.18 2.69 -1.76
C SER A 22 14.38 3.10 -0.89
N LYS A 23 14.16 3.83 0.22
CA LYS A 23 15.24 4.37 1.07
C LYS A 23 14.90 4.15 2.55
N PRO A 24 15.66 3.31 3.29
CA PRO A 24 15.49 3.13 4.73
C PRO A 24 15.62 4.47 5.44
N SER A 25 14.57 4.90 6.14
CA SER A 25 14.53 6.17 6.88
C SER A 25 13.34 6.15 7.85
N ILE A 26 13.06 7.28 8.52
CA ILE A 26 11.84 7.43 9.33
C ILE A 26 10.55 7.15 8.53
N ARG A 27 10.60 7.35 7.20
CA ARG A 27 9.49 7.07 6.28
C ARG A 27 9.17 5.58 6.14
N THR A 28 10.04 4.69 6.64
CA THR A 28 9.76 3.25 6.70
C THR A 28 8.56 2.94 7.60
N VAL A 29 8.33 3.74 8.65
CA VAL A 29 7.14 3.60 9.50
C VAL A 29 5.88 3.88 8.66
N GLU A 30 5.86 4.98 7.92
CA GLU A 30 4.73 5.32 7.05
C GLU A 30 4.57 4.32 5.89
N GLY A 31 5.67 3.80 5.33
CA GLY A 31 5.63 2.67 4.38
C GLY A 31 4.91 1.44 4.95
N LEU A 32 5.16 1.11 6.22
CA LEU A 32 4.45 0.02 6.91
C LEU A 32 2.98 0.36 7.14
N GLU A 33 2.65 1.61 7.48
CA GLU A 33 1.27 2.08 7.65
C GLU A 33 0.47 2.00 6.34
N ILE A 34 1.09 2.36 5.21
CA ILE A 34 0.52 2.19 3.86
C ILE A 34 0.20 0.72 3.59
N LEU A 35 1.14 -0.19 3.87
CA LEU A 35 0.91 -1.63 3.72
C LEU A 35 -0.19 -2.16 4.64
N ALA A 36 -0.23 -1.69 5.90
CA ALA A 36 -1.26 -2.08 6.85
C ALA A 36 -2.66 -1.69 6.36
N LYS A 37 -2.79 -0.47 5.80
CA LYS A 37 -4.04 0.04 5.23
C LYS A 37 -4.46 -0.72 3.97
N ILE A 38 -3.51 -1.19 3.15
CA ILE A 38 -3.79 -2.02 1.97
C ILE A 38 -4.21 -3.45 2.37
N ILE A 39 -3.50 -4.09 3.30
CA ILE A 39 -3.66 -5.52 3.60
C ILE A 39 -4.85 -5.76 4.56
N GLN A 40 -5.14 -4.82 5.46
CA GLN A 40 -6.19 -4.94 6.47
C GLN A 40 -6.99 -3.63 6.59
N PRO A 41 -7.65 -3.16 5.51
CA PRO A 41 -8.31 -1.85 5.46
C PRO A 41 -9.32 -1.63 6.59
N ASP A 42 -10.10 -2.65 6.94
CA ASP A 42 -11.12 -2.54 8.00
C ASP A 42 -10.51 -2.35 9.39
N ARG A 43 -9.35 -2.98 9.66
CA ARG A 43 -8.64 -2.84 10.94
C ARG A 43 -7.93 -1.49 11.06
N PHE A 44 -7.52 -0.91 9.93
CA PHE A 44 -6.75 0.34 9.86
C PHE A 44 -7.53 1.48 9.16
N LYS A 45 -8.85 1.49 9.30
CA LYS A 45 -9.72 2.51 8.69
C LYS A 45 -9.36 3.93 9.13
N GLU A 46 -9.06 4.13 10.42
CA GLU A 46 -8.72 5.42 11.03
C GLU A 46 -7.24 5.81 10.83
N LEU A 47 -6.41 4.90 10.30
CA LEU A 47 -4.97 5.17 10.07
C LEU A 47 -4.81 6.18 8.95
N VAL A 48 -4.25 7.36 9.23
CA VAL A 48 -4.01 8.38 8.21
C VAL A 48 -2.63 8.14 7.60
N VAL A 49 -2.55 8.17 6.26
CA VAL A 49 -1.30 8.10 5.50
C VAL A 49 -1.25 9.27 4.51
N SER A 50 -0.06 9.63 4.04
CA SER A 50 0.10 10.69 3.04
C SER A 50 -0.81 10.50 1.82
N GLU A 51 -1.37 11.61 1.33
CA GLU A 51 -2.20 11.61 0.13
C GLU A 51 -1.40 11.10 -1.08
N GLY A 52 -2.05 10.27 -1.91
CA GLY A 52 -1.42 9.68 -3.09
C GLY A 52 -0.30 8.68 -2.81
N SER A 53 -0.14 8.26 -1.55
CA SER A 53 0.85 7.24 -1.16
C SER A 53 0.59 5.87 -1.77
N PHE A 54 -0.68 5.55 -2.07
CA PHE A 54 -1.07 4.36 -2.82
C PHE A 54 -2.40 4.54 -3.57
N TYR A 55 -2.62 3.69 -4.58
CA TYR A 55 -3.84 3.63 -5.37
C TYR A 55 -4.25 2.17 -5.63
N HIS A 56 -5.54 1.87 -5.54
CA HIS A 56 -6.10 0.60 -6.00
C HIS A 56 -6.29 0.66 -7.52
N ILE A 57 -5.58 -0.20 -8.26
CA ILE A 57 -5.56 -0.20 -9.73
C ILE A 57 -6.62 -1.13 -10.31
N SER A 58 -6.69 -2.36 -9.79
CA SER A 58 -7.62 -3.35 -10.28
C SER A 58 -7.93 -4.37 -9.22
#